data_AF-A0AAE4EV31-F1
#
_entry.id   AF-A0AAE4EV31-F1
#
_cell.length_a   1.000
_cell.length_b   1.000
_cell.length_c   1.000
_cell.angle_alpha   90.00
_cell.angle_beta   90.00
_cell.angle_gamma   90.00
#
_symmetry.space_group_name_H-M   'P 1'
#
loop_
_entity.id
_entity.type
_entity.pdbx_description
1 polymer ?
#
loop_
_entity_poly.entity_id
_entity_poly.type
_entity_poly.pdbx_seq_one_letter_code
_entity_poly.pdbx_strand_id
1 'polypeptide(L)'
;MTEEVAEDPPETTGFLAGLEFLTGDDPSAGSFLLVVGMVTCVFIAAFQFMLAPPISTLLTGLVLVIAVISFIMGAVLDMLDYFDTPRTI
;
A
#
# COMPACT_ATOMS: atom_id res chain seq x y z
N MET A 1 -18.25 -24.75 -38.22
CA MET A 1 -18.35 -23.47 -37.49
C MET A 1 -18.18 -23.82 -36.03
N THR A 2 -17.02 -23.48 -35.47
CA THR A 2 -16.73 -23.68 -34.05
C THR A 2 -16.21 -22.35 -33.57
N GLU A 3 -16.98 -21.68 -32.69
CA GLU A 3 -16.58 -20.44 -32.03
C GLU A 3 -15.47 -20.77 -31.03
N GLU A 4 -14.26 -20.30 -31.32
CA GLU A 4 -13.13 -20.31 -30.41
C GLU A 4 -13.36 -19.16 -29.41
N VAL A 5 -13.76 -19.53 -28.19
CA VAL A 5 -13.80 -18.60 -27.06
C VAL A 5 -12.35 -18.20 -26.78
N ALA A 6 -12.00 -16.96 -27.11
CA ALA A 6 -10.74 -16.37 -26.70
C ALA A 6 -10.74 -16.26 -25.18
N GLU A 7 -9.98 -17.13 -24.51
CA GLU A 7 -9.60 -16.97 -23.12
C GLU A 7 -8.71 -15.72 -23.02
N ASP A 8 -9.28 -14.64 -22.49
CA ASP A 8 -8.55 -13.45 -22.06
C ASP A 8 -7.49 -13.87 -21.02
N PRO A 9 -6.19 -13.59 -21.23
CA PRO A 9 -5.17 -13.94 -20.26
C PRO A 9 -5.37 -13.14 -18.98
N PRO A 10 -5.04 -13.69 -17.80
CA PRO A 10 -5.27 -13.01 -16.53
C PRO A 10 -4.33 -11.80 -16.43
N GLU A 11 -4.87 -10.59 -16.61
CA GLU A 11 -4.20 -9.29 -16.40
C GLU A 11 -3.82 -9.02 -14.92
N THR A 12 -3.51 -10.06 -14.14
CA THR A 12 -3.21 -9.96 -12.70
C THR A 12 -1.70 -10.01 -12.42
N THR A 13 -0.89 -10.47 -13.37
CA THR A 13 0.57 -10.61 -13.22
C THR A 13 1.33 -9.29 -13.35
N GLY A 14 0.84 -8.33 -14.13
CA GLY A 14 1.50 -7.03 -14.32
C GLY A 14 1.43 -6.10 -13.10
N PHE A 15 0.31 -6.10 -12.38
CA PHE A 15 0.13 -5.25 -11.18
C PHE A 15 1.00 -5.73 -10.01
N LEU A 16 1.13 -7.05 -9.83
CA LEU A 16 1.99 -7.65 -8.79
C LEU A 16 3.48 -7.49 -9.12
N ALA A 17 3.88 -7.59 -10.40
CA ALA A 17 5.26 -7.31 -10.84
C ALA A 17 5.65 -5.81 -10.68
N GLY A 18 4.68 -4.90 -10.83
CA GLY A 18 4.90 -3.47 -10.55
C GLY A 18 5.05 -3.16 -9.05
N LEU A 19 4.52 -4.01 -8.18
CA LEU A 19 4.71 -3.92 -6.73
C LEU A 19 6.06 -4.48 -6.28
N GLU A 20 6.61 -5.49 -6.97
CA GLU A 20 7.95 -6.06 -6.72
C GLU A 20 9.07 -4.99 -6.77
N PHE A 21 8.90 -3.98 -7.64
CA PHE A 21 9.79 -2.83 -7.74
C PHE A 21 9.72 -1.86 -6.54
N LEU A 22 8.58 -1.80 -5.83
CA LEU A 22 8.38 -0.99 -4.62
C LEU A 22 8.63 -1.79 -3.33
N THR A 23 8.59 -3.11 -3.37
CA THR A 23 8.73 -4.01 -2.21
C THR A 23 10.17 -4.46 -1.94
N GLY A 24 11.04 -4.51 -2.95
CA GLY A 24 12.34 -5.22 -2.81
C GLY A 24 12.15 -6.74 -2.66
N ASP A 25 13.27 -7.47 -2.53
CA ASP A 25 13.32 -8.95 -2.39
C ASP A 25 12.50 -9.49 -1.19
N ASP A 26 12.11 -8.61 -0.25
CA ASP A 26 11.33 -8.97 0.94
C ASP A 26 9.83 -8.69 0.79
N PRO A 27 9.00 -9.74 0.67
CA PRO A 27 7.55 -9.60 0.46
C PRO A 27 6.81 -8.99 1.66
N SER A 28 7.42 -9.00 2.85
CA SER A 28 6.88 -8.42 4.08
C SER A 28 6.83 -6.89 4.03
N ALA A 29 7.92 -6.25 3.60
CA ALA A 29 8.10 -4.80 3.53
C ALA A 29 7.04 -4.12 2.66
N GLY A 30 6.86 -4.61 1.44
CA GLY A 30 5.92 -3.97 0.56
C GLY A 30 4.46 -4.38 0.75
N SER A 31 4.18 -5.49 1.47
CA SER A 31 2.82 -5.74 1.99
C SER A 31 2.43 -4.70 3.04
N PHE A 32 3.36 -4.28 3.91
CA PHE A 32 3.15 -3.20 4.87
C PHE A 32 2.91 -1.87 4.16
N LEU A 33 3.70 -1.56 3.13
CA LEU A 33 3.51 -0.35 2.32
C LEU A 33 2.17 -0.31 1.59
N LEU A 34 1.73 -1.45 1.06
CA LEU A 34 0.44 -1.58 0.41
C LEU A 34 -0.70 -1.30 1.40
N VAL A 35 -0.64 -1.88 2.60
CA VAL A 35 -1.64 -1.64 3.65
C VAL A 35 -1.64 -0.17 4.08
N VAL A 36 -0.47 0.42 4.34
CA VAL A 36 -0.34 1.83 4.73
C VAL A 36 -0.91 2.75 3.65
N GLY A 37 -0.58 2.49 2.38
CA GLY A 37 -1.10 3.26 1.24
C GLY A 37 -2.62 3.15 1.12
N MET A 38 -3.16 1.94 1.22
CA MET A 38 -4.60 1.70 1.12
C MET A 38 -5.38 2.36 2.27
N VAL A 39 -4.91 2.21 3.52
CA VAL A 39 -5.51 2.87 4.69
C VAL A 39 -5.48 4.39 4.54
N THR A 40 -4.36 4.94 4.05
CA THR A 40 -4.23 6.38 3.78
C THR A 40 -5.26 6.84 2.75
N CYS A 41 -5.42 6.13 1.64
CA CYS A 41 -6.42 6.43 0.63
C CYS A 41 -7.85 6.43 1.20
N VAL A 42 -8.20 5.46 2.05
CA VAL A 42 -9.51 5.37 2.69
C VAL A 42 -9.77 6.58 3.59
N PHE A 43 -8.80 6.97 4.41
CA PHE A 43 -8.94 8.16 5.28
C PHE A 43 -9.06 9.45 4.48
N ILE A 44 -8.26 9.61 3.42
CA ILE A 44 -8.36 10.78 2.53
C ILE A 44 -9.75 10.84 1.90
N ALA A 45 -10.24 9.73 1.33
CA ALA A 45 -11.57 9.67 0.73
C ALA A 45 -12.66 9.98 1.76
N ALA A 46 -12.57 9.40 2.97
CA ALA A 46 -13.52 9.64 4.05
C ALA A 46 -13.55 11.12 4.46
N PHE A 47 -12.40 11.77 4.63
CA PHE A 47 -12.36 13.19 4.99
C PHE A 47 -12.90 14.10 3.89
N GLN A 48 -12.59 13.80 2.63
CA GLN A 48 -13.07 14.61 1.51
C GLN A 48 -14.58 14.44 1.27
N PHE A 49 -15.14 13.27 1.58
CA PHE A 49 -16.56 12.98 1.36
C PHE A 49 -17.45 13.35 2.55
N MET A 50 -16.99 13.14 3.79
CA MET A 50 -17.78 13.43 4.99
C MET A 50 -17.65 14.86 5.52
N LEU A 51 -16.56 15.58 5.23
CA LEU A 51 -16.28 16.87 5.85
C LEU A 51 -16.23 17.99 4.82
N ALA A 52 -16.84 19.12 5.17
CA ALA A 52 -16.74 20.34 4.38
C ALA A 52 -15.37 21.01 4.59
N PRO A 53 -14.83 21.68 3.55
CA PRO A 53 -13.68 22.55 3.70
C PRO A 53 -13.96 23.64 4.76
N PRO A 54 -12.95 24.07 5.56
CA PRO A 54 -11.51 23.76 5.44
C PRO A 54 -11.03 22.58 6.29
N ILE A 55 -11.94 21.92 7.02
CA ILE A 55 -11.57 20.88 8.00
C ILE A 55 -11.09 19.62 7.26
N SER A 56 -11.73 19.28 6.14
CA SER A 56 -11.33 18.15 5.28
C SER A 56 -9.90 18.28 4.77
N THR A 57 -9.50 19.47 4.31
CA THR A 57 -8.14 19.74 3.82
C THR A 57 -7.11 19.69 4.94
N LEU A 58 -7.41 20.22 6.13
CA LEU A 58 -6.52 20.13 7.28
C LEU A 58 -6.29 18.69 7.73
N LEU A 59 -7.36 17.89 7.87
CA LEU A 59 -7.25 16.49 8.28
C LEU A 59 -6.59 15.62 7.21
N THR A 60 -6.84 15.89 5.94
CA THR A 60 -6.16 15.22 4.81
C THR A 60 -4.66 15.48 4.85
N GLY A 61 -4.26 16.75 5.03
CA GLY A 61 -2.84 17.10 5.18
C GLY A 61 -2.19 16.43 6.38
N LEU A 62 -2.89 16.43 7.53
CA LEU A 62 -2.40 15.79 8.76
C LEU A 62 -2.21 14.27 8.59
N VAL A 63 -3.19 13.58 7.99
CA VAL A 63 -3.06 12.13 7.73
C VAL A 63 -1.94 11.84 6.73
N LEU A 64 -1.76 12.67 5.72
CA LEU A 64 -0.67 12.51 4.76
C LEU A 64 0.70 12.63 5.45
N VAL A 65 0.87 13.62 6.35
CA VAL A 65 2.10 13.77 7.14
C VAL A 65 2.34 12.54 8.03
N ILE A 66 1.33 12.07 8.74
CA ILE A 66 1.44 10.87 9.58
C ILE A 66 1.79 9.65 8.73
N ALA A 67 1.13 9.47 7.59
CA ALA A 67 1.39 8.37 6.68
C ALA A 67 2.84 8.36 6.18
N VAL A 68 3.40 9.53 5.83
CA VAL A 68 4.81 9.64 5.42
C VAL A 68 5.77 9.30 6.58
N ILE A 69 5.49 9.75 7.80
CA ILE A 69 6.33 9.41 8.96
C ILE A 69 6.25 7.91 9.27
N SER A 70 5.06 7.32 9.23
CA SER A 70 4.86 5.88 9.41
C SER A 70 5.51 5.05 8.30
N PHE A 71 5.49 5.54 7.06
CA PHE A 71 6.19 4.95 5.93
C PHE A 71 7.70 4.93 6.19
N ILE A 72 8.29 6.06 6.58
CA ILE A 72 9.72 6.16 6.87
C ILE A 72 10.10 5.25 8.04
N MET A 73 9.30 5.23 9.11
CA MET A 73 9.53 4.36 10.26
C MET A 73 9.46 2.87 9.87
N GLY A 74 8.47 2.47 9.08
CA GLY A 74 8.33 1.10 8.59
C GLY A 74 9.51 0.69 7.71
N ALA A 75 9.91 1.55 6.76
CA ALA A 75 11.08 1.32 5.91
C ALA A 75 12.40 1.24 6.72
N VAL A 76 12.54 2.04 7.78
CA VAL A 76 13.71 1.97 8.67
C VAL A 76 13.72 0.69 9.50
N LEU A 77 12.57 0.27 10.03
CA LEU A 77 12.46 -1.00 10.78
C LEU A 77 12.74 -2.21 9.90
N ASP A 78 12.33 -2.14 8.65
CA ASP A 78 12.63 -3.13 7.61
C ASP A 78 14.14 -3.21 7.31
N MET A 79 14.81 -2.07 7.09
CA MET A 79 16.27 -2.02 6.94
C MET A 79 17.05 -2.51 8.17
N LEU A 80 16.42 -2.53 9.35
CA LEU A 80 17.01 -3.02 10.60
C LEU A 80 16.77 -4.52 10.83
N ASP A 81 16.22 -5.25 9.84
CA ASP A 81 15.95 -6.70 9.92
C ASP A 81 14.96 -7.05 11.06
N TYR A 82 14.16 -6.08 11.52
CA TYR A 82 13.21 -6.27 12.63
C TYR A 82 12.11 -7.27 12.26
N PHE A 83 11.73 -7.34 10.99
CA PHE A 83 10.68 -8.23 10.50
C PHE A 83 11.17 -9.66 10.22
N ASP A 84 12.49 -9.86 10.10
CA ASP A 84 13.11 -11.15 9.76
C ASP A 84 13.58 -11.95 10.98
N THR A 85 13.37 -11.44 12.21
CA THR A 85 13.76 -12.18 13.41
C THR A 85 13.02 -13.53 13.45
N PRO A 86 13.72 -14.67 13.28
CA PRO A 86 13.06 -15.96 13.22
C PRO A 86 12.49 -16.25 14.61
N ARG A 87 11.16 -16.38 14.70
CA ARG A 87 10.52 -16.98 15.89
C ARG A 87 10.91 -18.45 15.92
N THR A 88 11.99 -18.76 16.62
CA THR A 88 12.26 -20.08 17.14
C THR A 88 11.19 -20.41 18.19
N ILE A 89 10.19 -21.19 17.79
CA ILE A 89 9.32 -21.96 18.69
C ILE A 89 9.81 -23.41 18.64
#